data_AF-A0A1G7EN11-F1
#
_entry.id   AF-A0A1G7EN11-F1
#
_cell.length_a   1.000
_cell.length_b   1.000
_cell.length_c   1.000
_cell.angle_alpha   90.00
_cell.angle_beta   90.00
_cell.angle_gamma   90.00
#
_symmetry.space_group_name_H-M   'P 1'
#
loop_
_entity.id
_entity.type
_entity.pdbx_description
1 polymer ?
#
loop_
_entity_poly.entity_id
_entity_poly.type
_entity_poly.pdbx_seq_one_letter_code
_entity_poly.pdbx_strand_id
1 'polypeptide(L)'
;MRLFRADPAAPHHTRIPSALTSFVDEVYATLSRLFAYVAVLALFVVLGNYLWKQLPDATAMAAPAAAGWSPAGRTAPAFAVSRLDPRDKTVTYEILRHPEGGRKDVFRWADANGAAVAELEIYRPGGEAMGPAATEIAGRLDPGGVHELEAAGIVDSKFGSVTLLRPARQDGDRACLGFLKQADAPDLRISGWTCQGTSLPARRAAIVCMLNRLTLLAAGNDPRLAALFAHAELKRTDCVTSGVPALSADWVMGSENPRLRGAL
;
A
#
# COMPACT_ATOMS: atom_id res chain seq x y z
N MET A 1 -61.01 -1.97 -107.81
CA MET A 1 -60.17 -0.98 -107.08
C MET A 1 -60.19 -1.34 -105.61
N ARG A 2 -59.06 -1.78 -105.04
CA ARG A 2 -58.93 -1.99 -103.57
C ARG A 2 -58.23 -0.76 -103.01
N LEU A 3 -58.92 -0.02 -102.15
CA LEU A 3 -58.33 1.08 -101.39
C LEU A 3 -57.63 0.49 -100.17
N PHE A 4 -56.30 0.57 -100.14
CA PHE A 4 -55.51 0.27 -98.96
C PHE A 4 -55.67 1.41 -97.95
N ARG A 5 -56.12 1.06 -96.74
CA ARG A 5 -56.18 1.97 -95.60
C ARG A 5 -54.79 2.00 -94.97
N ALA A 6 -54.14 3.16 -95.00
CA ALA A 6 -52.96 3.42 -94.19
C ALA A 6 -53.42 3.91 -92.81
N ASP A 7 -53.11 3.15 -91.76
CA ASP A 7 -53.24 3.63 -90.38
C ASP A 7 -52.10 4.63 -90.08
N PRO A 8 -52.37 5.77 -89.43
CA PRO A 8 -51.32 6.66 -88.96
C PRO A 8 -50.59 6.03 -87.77
N ALA A 9 -49.26 6.14 -87.77
CA ALA A 9 -48.42 5.72 -86.64
C ALA A 9 -48.76 6.52 -85.37
N ALA A 10 -48.89 5.82 -84.24
CA ALA A 10 -49.14 6.45 -82.95
C ALA A 10 -47.99 7.37 -82.54
N PRO A 11 -48.27 8.58 -82.03
CA PRO A 11 -47.23 9.49 -81.57
C PRO A 11 -46.52 8.92 -80.33
N HIS A 12 -45.19 8.81 -80.40
CA HIS A 12 -44.34 8.50 -79.25
C HIS A 12 -44.32 9.67 -78.27
N HIS A 13 -45.26 9.67 -77.32
CA HIS A 13 -45.19 10.55 -76.15
C HIS A 13 -44.08 10.09 -75.21
N THR A 14 -42.92 10.76 -75.35
CA THR A 14 -41.95 11.12 -74.30
C THR A 14 -41.92 10.25 -73.04
N ARG A 15 -41.01 9.26 -73.02
CA ARG A 15 -40.56 8.47 -71.85
C ARG A 15 -39.69 9.25 -70.84
N ILE A 16 -39.53 10.55 -71.03
CA ILE A 16 -38.59 11.41 -70.30
C ILE A 16 -39.09 11.82 -68.89
N PRO A 17 -40.38 12.09 -68.62
CA PRO A 17 -40.79 12.54 -67.28
C PRO A 17 -40.72 11.42 -66.24
N SER A 18 -40.88 10.14 -66.64
CA SER A 18 -40.85 9.00 -65.72
C SER A 18 -39.43 8.65 -65.22
N ALA A 19 -38.40 8.87 -66.04
CA ALA A 19 -37.02 8.58 -65.65
C ALA A 19 -36.49 9.64 -64.66
N LEU A 20 -36.89 10.91 -64.85
CA LEU A 20 -36.53 12.02 -63.94
C LEU A 20 -37.18 11.87 -62.57
N THR A 21 -38.46 11.50 -62.49
CA THR A 21 -39.13 11.25 -61.21
C THR A 21 -38.52 10.06 -60.47
N SER A 22 -38.18 8.98 -61.19
CA SER A 22 -37.50 7.81 -60.61
C SER A 22 -36.12 8.14 -60.04
N PHE A 23 -35.35 8.98 -60.74
CA PHE A 23 -34.03 9.41 -60.27
C PHE A 23 -34.14 10.31 -59.03
N VAL A 24 -35.12 11.22 -59.00
CA VAL A 24 -35.40 12.07 -57.85
C VAL A 24 -35.79 11.22 -56.63
N ASP A 25 -36.66 10.22 -56.78
CA ASP A 25 -37.04 9.32 -55.69
C ASP A 25 -35.85 8.52 -55.15
N GLU A 26 -34.93 8.09 -56.01
CA GLU A 26 -33.72 7.37 -55.60
C GLU A 26 -32.70 8.26 -54.88
N VAL A 27 -32.60 9.54 -55.28
CA VAL A 27 -31.80 10.55 -54.55
C VAL A 27 -32.43 10.87 -53.19
N TYR A 28 -33.75 11.00 -53.10
CA TYR A 28 -34.42 11.20 -51.81
C TYR A 28 -34.32 9.97 -50.90
N ALA A 29 -34.41 8.77 -51.46
CA ALA A 29 -34.23 7.51 -50.72
C ALA A 29 -32.79 7.34 -50.20
N THR A 30 -31.78 7.74 -50.97
CA THR A 30 -30.38 7.66 -50.53
C THR A 30 -30.05 8.74 -49.50
N LEU A 31 -30.53 9.98 -49.68
CA LEU A 31 -30.37 11.05 -48.70
C LEU A 31 -31.06 10.72 -47.37
N SER A 32 -32.30 10.23 -47.41
CA SER A 32 -33.03 9.83 -46.20
C SER A 32 -32.32 8.70 -45.43
N ARG A 33 -31.77 7.70 -46.14
CA ARG A 33 -30.94 6.67 -45.52
C ARG A 33 -29.68 7.26 -44.89
N LEU A 34 -29.01 8.18 -45.57
CA LEU A 34 -27.81 8.83 -45.05
C LEU A 34 -28.11 9.62 -43.77
N PHE A 35 -29.20 10.39 -43.75
CA PHE A 35 -29.65 11.09 -42.54
C PHE A 35 -30.01 10.14 -41.41
N ALA A 36 -30.67 9.02 -41.69
CA ALA A 36 -30.97 7.99 -40.70
C ALA A 36 -29.69 7.39 -40.10
N TYR A 37 -28.68 7.09 -40.92
CA TYR A 37 -27.38 6.60 -40.43
C TYR A 37 -26.66 7.61 -39.54
N VAL A 38 -26.65 8.89 -39.92
CA VAL A 38 -26.05 9.96 -39.12
C VAL A 38 -26.78 10.12 -37.78
N ALA A 39 -28.12 10.06 -37.77
CA ALA A 39 -28.91 10.15 -36.55
C ALA A 39 -28.64 8.96 -35.61
N VAL A 40 -28.53 7.74 -36.13
CA VAL A 40 -28.19 6.54 -35.35
C VAL A 40 -26.77 6.64 -34.77
N LEU A 41 -25.79 7.09 -35.56
CA LEU A 41 -24.42 7.31 -35.07
C LEU A 41 -24.38 8.38 -33.97
N ALA A 42 -25.12 9.48 -34.12
CA ALA A 42 -25.23 10.51 -33.10
C ALA A 42 -25.85 9.94 -31.80
N LEU A 43 -26.88 9.10 -31.90
CA LEU A 43 -27.45 8.39 -30.77
C LEU A 43 -26.43 7.49 -30.07
N PHE A 44 -25.62 6.73 -30.82
CA PHE A 44 -24.54 5.93 -30.23
C PHE A 44 -23.49 6.77 -29.52
N VAL A 45 -23.12 7.93 -30.08
CA VAL A 45 -22.17 8.85 -29.43
C VAL A 45 -22.75 9.45 -28.15
N VAL A 46 -24.02 9.88 -28.17
CA VAL A 46 -24.70 10.41 -26.98
C VAL A 46 -24.86 9.33 -25.91
N LEU A 47 -25.29 8.13 -26.30
CA LEU A 47 -25.46 7.00 -25.39
C LEU A 47 -24.12 6.52 -24.82
N GLY A 48 -23.08 6.47 -25.65
CA GLY A 48 -21.72 6.17 -25.22
C GLY A 48 -21.20 7.16 -24.19
N ASN A 49 -21.38 8.47 -24.44
CA ASN A 49 -21.02 9.51 -23.46
C ASN A 49 -21.86 9.44 -22.18
N TYR A 50 -23.15 9.11 -22.29
CA TYR A 50 -24.04 8.97 -21.15
C TYR A 50 -23.64 7.77 -20.29
N LEU A 51 -23.40 6.60 -20.89
CA LEU A 51 -22.87 5.44 -20.17
C LEU A 51 -21.47 5.71 -19.61
N TRP A 52 -20.62 6.42 -20.33
CA TRP A 52 -19.28 6.78 -19.84
C TRP A 52 -19.34 7.65 -18.58
N LYS A 53 -20.30 8.57 -18.51
CA LYS A 53 -20.57 9.40 -17.32
C LYS A 53 -21.26 8.62 -16.18
N GLN A 54 -21.91 7.50 -16.49
CA GLN A 54 -22.59 6.65 -15.51
C GLN A 54 -21.72 5.50 -14.99
N LEU A 55 -20.61 5.20 -15.66
CA LEU A 55 -19.59 4.34 -15.07
C LEU A 55 -19.15 5.01 -13.76
N PRO A 56 -19.33 4.37 -12.59
CA PRO A 56 -18.73 4.87 -11.38
C PRO A 56 -17.24 5.00 -11.67
N ASP A 57 -16.66 6.17 -11.39
CA ASP A 57 -15.23 6.39 -11.48
C ASP A 57 -14.54 5.32 -10.61
N ALA A 58 -14.16 4.19 -11.21
CA ALA A 58 -13.35 3.16 -10.57
C ALA A 58 -11.93 3.69 -10.27
N THR A 59 -11.68 4.96 -10.60
CA THR A 59 -10.48 5.76 -10.30
C THR A 59 -10.78 7.00 -9.43
N ALA A 60 -12.00 7.18 -8.91
CA ALA A 60 -12.32 8.25 -7.95
C ALA A 60 -12.88 7.70 -6.63
N MET A 61 -12.14 6.75 -6.05
CA MET A 61 -11.76 6.98 -4.67
C MET A 61 -10.37 7.61 -4.72
N ALA A 62 -10.32 8.85 -5.19
CA ALA A 62 -9.28 9.77 -4.80
C ALA A 62 -9.47 9.97 -3.30
N ALA A 63 -8.96 9.01 -2.52
CA ALA A 63 -8.51 9.30 -1.18
C ALA A 63 -7.69 10.59 -1.32
N PRO A 64 -7.93 11.59 -0.45
CA PRO A 64 -7.24 12.86 -0.55
C PRO A 64 -5.76 12.53 -0.73
N ALA A 65 -5.13 13.07 -1.77
CA ALA A 65 -3.72 12.92 -1.95
C ALA A 65 -3.08 13.18 -0.59
N ALA A 66 -2.59 12.12 0.07
CA ALA A 66 -1.62 12.29 1.12
C ALA A 66 -0.42 12.83 0.35
N ALA A 67 -0.36 14.15 0.24
CA ALA A 67 0.66 14.88 -0.48
C ALA A 67 1.99 14.35 0.08
N GLY A 68 2.63 13.45 -0.67
CA GLY A 68 3.83 12.80 -0.24
C GLY A 68 3.93 11.31 -0.54
N TRP A 69 3.12 10.42 0.02
CA TRP A 69 3.47 8.99 0.00
C TRP A 69 2.67 8.21 -1.04
N SER A 70 3.38 7.56 -1.98
CA SER A 70 2.78 6.71 -3.00
C SER A 70 3.33 5.28 -2.94
N PRO A 71 2.50 4.24 -3.15
CA PRO A 71 2.99 2.87 -3.21
C PRO A 71 3.89 2.69 -4.42
N ALA A 72 5.11 2.19 -4.18
CA ALA A 72 6.05 1.88 -5.25
C ALA A 72 5.70 0.51 -5.85
N GLY A 73 5.02 0.51 -7.00
CA GLY A 73 4.79 -0.72 -7.76
C GLY A 73 6.10 -1.44 -8.12
N ARG A 74 6.06 -2.79 -8.10
CA ARG A 74 7.11 -3.74 -8.54
C ARG A 74 8.56 -3.32 -8.24
N THR A 75 8.83 -2.87 -7.02
CA THR A 75 10.20 -2.62 -6.56
C THR A 75 10.70 -3.81 -5.75
N ALA A 76 11.96 -4.23 -5.98
CA ALA A 76 12.57 -5.30 -5.20
C ALA A 76 12.70 -4.92 -3.71
N PRO A 77 12.45 -5.86 -2.78
CA PRO A 77 12.59 -5.61 -1.36
C PRO A 77 14.05 -5.28 -1.01
N ALA A 78 14.26 -4.22 -0.23
CA ALA A 78 15.58 -3.86 0.28
C ALA A 78 15.91 -4.56 1.60
N PHE A 79 14.87 -5.01 2.32
CA PHE A 79 14.99 -5.60 3.63
C PHE A 79 14.23 -6.92 3.70
N ALA A 80 14.66 -7.80 4.59
CA ALA A 80 13.92 -9.01 4.95
C ALA A 80 14.03 -9.27 6.44
N VAL A 81 12.96 -9.75 7.05
CA VAL A 81 12.99 -10.28 8.42
C VAL A 81 12.99 -11.80 8.33
N SER A 82 14.05 -12.44 8.83
CA SER A 82 14.12 -13.91 8.89
C SER A 82 12.93 -14.43 9.69
N ARG A 83 12.07 -15.26 9.07
CA ARG A 83 10.73 -15.66 9.53
C ARG A 83 10.57 -15.62 11.05
N LEU A 84 9.89 -14.60 11.59
CA LEU A 84 9.26 -14.69 12.90
C LEU A 84 8.27 -15.85 12.82
N ASP A 85 8.53 -16.92 13.56
CA ASP A 85 7.72 -18.13 13.76
C ASP A 85 6.58 -18.40 12.72
N PRO A 86 6.68 -19.46 11.89
CA PRO A 86 5.73 -19.71 10.78
C PRO A 86 4.30 -20.06 11.20
N ARG A 87 3.96 -20.11 12.50
CA ARG A 87 2.59 -20.42 12.94
C ARG A 87 1.73 -19.16 12.89
N ASP A 88 0.85 -19.14 11.90
CA ASP A 88 -0.37 -18.31 11.84
C ASP A 88 -0.20 -16.82 11.56
N LYS A 89 0.93 -16.38 10.99
CA LYS A 89 1.15 -14.96 10.66
C LYS A 89 1.46 -14.70 9.19
N THR A 90 0.56 -13.99 8.53
CA THR A 90 0.82 -13.46 7.19
C THR A 90 1.69 -12.21 7.31
N VAL A 91 2.82 -12.21 6.59
CA VAL A 91 3.71 -11.04 6.51
C VAL A 91 3.46 -10.34 5.19
N THR A 92 2.99 -9.10 5.24
CA THR A 92 2.93 -8.23 4.06
C THR A 92 4.09 -7.25 4.08
N TYR A 93 4.71 -7.04 2.92
CA TYR A 93 5.79 -6.06 2.74
C TYR A 93 5.35 -5.02 1.72
N GLU A 94 5.33 -3.76 2.13
CA GLU A 94 4.91 -2.61 1.33
C GLU A 94 6.05 -1.60 1.22
N ILE A 95 6.21 -1.00 0.05
CA ILE A 95 7.19 0.06 -0.19
C ILE A 95 6.43 1.33 -0.55
N LEU A 96 6.66 2.40 0.19
CA LEU A 96 6.15 3.73 -0.11
C LEU A 96 7.30 4.65 -0.52
N ARG A 97 7.04 5.54 -1.48
CA ARG A 97 7.98 6.56 -1.93
C ARG A 97 7.40 7.95 -1.82
N HIS A 98 8.29 8.87 -1.46
CA HIS A 98 8.04 10.30 -1.43
C HIS A 98 8.58 10.96 -2.71
N PRO A 99 7.89 11.95 -3.32
CA PRO A 99 8.40 12.76 -4.43
C PRO A 99 9.76 13.39 -4.16
N GLU A 100 10.05 13.71 -2.89
CA GLU A 100 11.33 14.31 -2.47
C GLU A 100 12.44 13.28 -2.26
N GLY A 101 12.21 12.01 -2.62
CA GLY A 101 13.22 10.94 -2.58
C GLY A 101 13.13 10.02 -1.36
N GLY A 102 12.26 10.32 -0.41
CA GLY A 102 11.98 9.47 0.75
C GLY A 102 11.51 8.07 0.37
N ARG A 103 11.86 7.09 1.21
CA ARG A 103 11.44 5.70 1.07
C ARG A 103 11.07 5.12 2.42
N LYS A 104 9.88 4.52 2.48
CA LYS A 104 9.43 3.71 3.62
C LYS A 104 9.26 2.27 3.18
N ASP A 105 9.78 1.34 3.97
CA ASP A 105 9.59 -0.09 3.80
C ASP A 105 8.84 -0.60 5.04
N VAL A 106 7.63 -1.13 4.86
CA VAL A 106 6.70 -1.50 5.94
C VAL A 106 6.43 -2.99 5.91
N PHE A 107 6.71 -3.66 7.03
CA PHE A 107 6.29 -5.02 7.30
C PHE A 107 5.07 -5.00 8.21
N ARG A 108 4.02 -5.76 7.87
CA ARG A 108 2.85 -5.97 8.74
C ARG A 108 2.68 -7.45 8.98
N TRP A 109 2.46 -7.82 10.23
CA TRP A 109 2.08 -9.16 10.64
C TRP A 109 0.64 -9.14 11.14
N ALA A 110 -0.18 -10.04 10.61
CA ALA A 110 -1.53 -10.31 11.11
C ALA A 110 -1.59 -11.67 11.82
N ASP A 111 -2.51 -11.85 12.76
CA ASP A 111 -2.85 -13.17 13.32
C ASP A 111 -3.76 -13.97 12.37
N ALA A 112 -4.13 -15.18 12.80
CA ALA A 112 -5.05 -16.06 12.07
C ALA A 112 -6.40 -15.41 11.71
N ASN A 113 -6.85 -14.42 12.50
CA ASN A 113 -8.11 -13.71 12.28
C ASN A 113 -7.93 -12.47 11.41
N GLY A 114 -6.72 -12.21 10.91
CA GLY A 114 -6.40 -11.03 10.11
C GLY A 114 -6.19 -9.76 10.92
N ALA A 115 -6.21 -9.80 12.25
CA ALA A 115 -5.95 -8.64 13.08
C ALA A 115 -4.44 -8.36 13.14
N ALA A 116 -4.04 -7.10 12.95
CA ALA A 116 -2.64 -6.71 12.99
C ALA A 116 -2.04 -6.96 14.38
N VAL A 117 -0.93 -7.71 14.44
CA VAL A 117 -0.25 -8.09 15.69
C VAL A 117 1.14 -7.48 15.85
N ALA A 118 1.74 -7.05 14.75
CA ALA A 118 2.98 -6.28 14.76
C ALA A 118 3.13 -5.51 13.46
N GLU A 119 3.93 -4.44 13.53
CA GLU A 119 4.34 -3.63 12.40
C GLU A 119 5.80 -3.22 12.57
N LEU A 120 6.55 -3.15 11.48
CA LEU A 120 7.90 -2.62 11.41
C LEU A 120 8.01 -1.72 10.18
N GLU A 121 8.31 -0.45 10.40
CA GLU A 121 8.56 0.56 9.38
C GLU A 121 10.03 0.96 9.40
N ILE A 122 10.64 0.95 8.22
CA ILE A 122 11.99 1.44 7.99
C ILE A 122 11.86 2.65 7.09
N TYR A 123 12.06 3.83 7.65
CA TYR A 123 11.94 5.10 6.97
C TYR A 123 13.31 5.71 6.72
N ARG A 124 13.59 5.98 5.45
CA ARG A 124 14.72 6.77 4.97
C ARG A 124 14.18 8.09 4.40
N PRO A 125 14.45 9.23 5.03
CA PRO A 125 14.03 10.51 4.50
C PRO A 125 14.79 10.86 3.22
N GLY A 126 14.11 11.58 2.33
CA GLY A 126 14.70 12.27 1.19
C GLY A 126 14.97 13.74 1.50
N GLY A 127 14.36 14.63 0.73
CA GLY A 127 14.34 16.08 0.99
C GLY A 127 13.28 16.51 1.99
N GLU A 128 12.35 15.63 2.34
CA GLU A 128 11.20 15.98 3.16
C GLU A 128 11.55 16.16 4.65
N ALA A 129 10.82 17.04 5.32
CA ALA A 129 10.95 17.21 6.76
C ALA A 129 10.47 15.97 7.51
N MET A 130 11.33 15.42 8.37
CA MET A 130 10.98 14.26 9.16
C MET A 130 10.12 14.66 10.37
N GLY A 131 8.86 14.23 10.39
CA GLY A 131 7.94 14.50 11.49
C GLY A 131 8.37 13.86 12.83
N PRO A 132 7.74 14.25 13.96
CA PRO A 132 8.02 13.64 15.25
C PRO A 132 7.67 12.15 15.25
N ALA A 133 8.68 11.30 15.50
CA ALA A 133 8.53 9.85 15.44
C ALA A 133 7.44 9.30 16.38
N ALA A 134 7.30 9.89 17.57
CA ALA A 134 6.28 9.49 18.54
C ALA A 134 4.86 9.67 17.98
N THR A 135 4.60 10.78 17.29
CA THR A 135 3.29 11.06 16.68
C THR A 135 2.97 10.09 15.55
N GLU A 136 3.95 9.77 14.69
CA GLU A 136 3.77 8.79 13.63
C GLU A 136 3.49 7.39 14.18
N ILE A 137 4.20 6.97 15.24
CA ILE A 137 3.97 5.68 15.89
C ILE A 137 2.61 5.66 16.59
N ALA A 138 2.21 6.77 17.25
CA ALA A 138 0.96 6.86 17.98
C ALA A 138 -0.24 6.62 17.06
N GLY A 139 -0.25 7.24 15.88
CA GLY A 139 -1.31 7.04 14.89
C GLY A 139 -1.43 5.62 14.35
N ARG A 140 -0.35 4.82 14.41
CA ARG A 140 -0.35 3.42 13.95
C ARG A 140 -0.59 2.42 15.07
N LEU A 141 -0.14 2.74 16.28
CA LEU A 141 -0.31 1.91 17.47
C LEU A 141 -1.74 1.98 18.01
N ASP A 142 -2.35 3.17 17.93
CA ASP A 142 -3.72 3.42 18.35
C ASP A 142 -4.40 4.40 17.36
N PRO A 143 -4.91 3.89 16.23
CA PRO A 143 -5.54 4.73 15.21
C PRO A 143 -6.86 5.36 15.65
N GLY A 144 -7.44 4.93 16.78
CA GLY A 144 -8.74 5.41 17.28
C GLY A 144 -8.69 6.10 18.64
N GLY A 145 -7.59 6.01 19.38
CA GLY A 145 -7.47 6.61 20.69
C GLY A 145 -6.70 7.92 20.71
N VAL A 146 -6.48 8.40 21.93
CA VAL A 146 -5.72 9.62 22.18
C VAL A 146 -4.27 9.29 21.85
N HIS A 147 -3.70 9.90 20.80
CA HIS A 147 -2.34 9.66 20.28
C HIS A 147 -1.20 10.03 21.26
N GLU A 148 -1.41 9.82 22.56
CA GLU A 148 -0.48 10.07 23.64
C GLU A 148 0.29 8.78 23.96
N LEU A 149 1.60 8.83 23.71
CA LEU A 149 2.53 7.76 24.03
C LEU A 149 3.36 8.13 25.26
N GLU A 150 3.51 7.17 26.16
CA GLU A 150 4.42 7.24 27.29
C GLU A 150 5.69 6.43 27.02
N ALA A 151 6.80 6.88 27.60
CA ALA A 151 8.04 6.11 27.60
C ALA A 151 7.88 4.79 28.39
N ALA A 152 8.17 3.66 27.76
CA ALA A 152 8.06 2.32 28.34
C ALA A 152 9.44 1.67 28.63
N GLY A 153 10.49 2.49 28.65
CA GLY A 153 11.88 2.10 28.89
C GLY A 153 12.73 2.00 27.63
N ILE A 154 13.90 1.39 27.76
CA ILE A 154 14.88 1.19 26.68
C ILE A 154 15.26 -0.29 26.64
N VAL A 155 15.51 -0.81 25.44
CA VAL A 155 16.08 -2.15 25.23
C VAL A 155 17.24 -2.07 24.25
N ASP A 156 18.20 -2.96 24.38
CA ASP A 156 19.30 -3.07 23.42
C ASP A 156 18.97 -4.08 22.32
N SER A 157 19.28 -3.68 21.09
CA SER A 157 19.21 -4.51 19.90
C SER A 157 20.55 -4.53 19.18
N LYS A 158 20.66 -5.29 18.09
CA LYS A 158 21.83 -5.23 17.23
C LYS A 158 22.13 -3.83 16.65
N PHE A 159 21.11 -2.96 16.58
CA PHE A 159 21.25 -1.56 16.17
C PHE A 159 21.59 -0.61 17.34
N GLY A 160 21.88 -1.16 18.53
CA GLY A 160 22.08 -0.42 19.77
C GLY A 160 20.76 -0.18 20.51
N SER A 161 20.75 0.83 21.38
CA SER A 161 19.62 1.13 22.25
C SER A 161 18.39 1.62 21.47
N VAL A 162 17.23 1.10 21.85
CA VAL A 162 15.92 1.30 21.22
C VAL A 162 14.95 1.80 22.29
N THR A 163 14.30 2.92 22.00
CA THR A 163 13.30 3.50 22.90
C THR A 163 11.98 2.74 22.76
N LEU A 164 11.36 2.39 23.88
CA LEU A 164 10.05 1.76 23.92
C LEU A 164 8.97 2.76 24.26
N LEU A 165 7.82 2.60 23.63
CA LEU A 165 6.67 3.49 23.76
C LEU A 165 5.42 2.64 24.04
N ARG A 166 4.52 3.12 24.89
CA ARG A 166 3.21 2.50 25.12
C ARG A 166 2.12 3.56 25.07
N PRO A 167 0.88 3.23 24.67
CA PRO A 167 -0.24 4.15 24.83
C PRO A 167 -0.42 4.51 26.31
N ALA A 168 -0.68 5.79 26.63
CA ALA A 168 -0.96 6.23 27.99
C ALA A 168 -2.21 5.54 28.56
N ARG A 169 -3.22 5.37 27.70
CA ARG A 169 -4.43 4.60 27.98
C ARG A 169 -4.42 3.33 27.13
N GLN A 170 -4.50 2.17 27.77
CA GLN A 170 -4.74 0.91 27.08
C GLN A 170 -6.22 0.57 27.20
N ASP A 171 -6.97 0.72 26.12
CA ASP A 171 -8.34 0.21 26.02
C ASP A 171 -8.33 -1.15 25.30
N GLY A 172 -8.86 -2.18 25.97
CA GLY A 172 -8.98 -3.54 25.45
C GLY A 172 -7.94 -4.56 25.96
N ASP A 173 -8.17 -5.83 25.65
CA ASP A 173 -7.39 -6.98 26.15
C ASP A 173 -5.99 -7.12 25.50
N ARG A 174 -5.66 -6.32 24.48
CA ARG A 174 -4.43 -6.44 23.69
C ARG A 174 -3.46 -5.29 23.96
N ALA A 175 -2.61 -5.47 24.97
CA ALA A 175 -1.55 -4.53 25.28
C ALA A 175 -0.43 -4.57 24.21
N CYS A 176 -0.30 -3.50 23.41
CA CYS A 176 0.75 -3.35 22.41
C CYS A 176 1.90 -2.48 22.92
N LEU A 177 3.11 -2.75 22.43
CA LEU A 177 4.33 -2.01 22.77
C LEU A 177 4.98 -1.51 21.48
N GLY A 178 5.12 -0.19 21.36
CA GLY A 178 5.82 0.50 20.30
C GLY A 178 7.32 0.58 20.56
N PHE A 179 8.10 0.79 19.50
CA PHE A 179 9.52 1.05 19.59
C PHE A 179 9.99 2.04 18.52
N LEU A 180 11.11 2.69 18.84
CA LEU A 180 11.76 3.66 17.97
C LEU A 180 13.28 3.52 18.09
N LYS A 181 13.93 3.38 16.94
CA LYS A 181 15.36 3.54 16.76
C LYS A 181 15.63 4.56 15.66
N GLN A 182 16.34 5.62 16.00
CA GLN A 182 16.87 6.58 15.04
C GLN A 182 18.38 6.39 14.91
N ALA A 183 18.88 6.47 13.69
CA ALA A 183 20.29 6.58 13.36
C ALA A 183 20.51 7.85 12.55
N ASP A 184 21.54 8.62 12.91
CA ASP A 184 21.84 9.90 12.24
C ASP A 184 22.73 9.71 11.01
N ALA A 185 23.49 8.62 10.96
CA ALA A 185 24.37 8.27 9.85
C ALA A 185 24.29 6.76 9.53
N PRO A 186 23.55 6.35 8.47
CA PRO A 186 22.68 7.15 7.61
C PRO A 186 21.45 7.69 8.36
N ASP A 187 20.82 8.74 7.82
CA ASP A 187 19.51 9.20 8.33
C ASP A 187 18.49 8.09 8.09
N LEU A 188 18.18 7.35 9.16
CA LEU A 188 17.37 6.14 9.11
C LEU A 188 16.56 6.05 10.41
N ARG A 189 15.25 5.89 10.25
CA ARG A 189 14.34 5.62 11.36
C ARG A 189 13.75 4.23 11.22
N ILE A 190 13.98 3.39 12.23
CA ILE A 190 13.35 2.09 12.38
C ILE A 190 12.32 2.22 13.50
N SER A 191 11.05 2.02 13.19
CA SER A 191 9.97 2.16 14.16
C SER A 191 8.92 1.09 13.96
N GLY A 192 8.03 0.91 14.92
CA GLY A 192 6.97 -0.07 14.81
C GLY A 192 6.36 -0.42 16.15
N TRP A 193 5.62 -1.52 16.17
CA TRP A 193 4.97 -2.00 17.36
C TRP A 193 4.72 -3.51 17.33
N THR A 194 4.48 -4.09 18.49
CA THR A 194 4.06 -5.49 18.62
C THR A 194 3.11 -5.66 19.80
N CYS A 195 2.07 -6.46 19.59
CA CYS A 195 1.19 -6.95 20.65
C CYS A 195 1.50 -8.41 21.00
N GLN A 196 2.63 -8.95 20.51
CA GLN A 196 3.03 -10.34 20.74
C GLN A 196 3.64 -10.51 22.12
N GLY A 197 3.03 -11.38 22.92
CA GLY A 197 3.45 -11.67 24.29
C GLY A 197 2.47 -11.12 25.32
N THR A 198 2.19 -11.92 26.35
CA THR A 198 1.22 -11.58 27.41
C THR A 198 1.80 -10.62 28.44
N SER A 199 3.12 -10.65 28.65
CA SER A 199 3.84 -9.81 29.61
C SER A 199 4.69 -8.73 28.92
N LEU A 200 5.02 -7.66 29.66
CA LEU A 200 5.91 -6.62 29.17
C LEU A 200 7.30 -7.17 28.78
N PRO A 201 7.97 -8.03 29.58
CA PRO A 201 9.23 -8.65 29.17
C PRO A 201 9.12 -9.47 27.88
N ALA A 202 8.02 -10.21 27.69
CA ALA A 202 7.80 -10.97 26.46
C ALA A 202 7.68 -10.06 25.23
N ARG A 203 6.97 -8.93 25.36
CA ARG A 203 6.86 -7.92 24.29
C ARG A 203 8.21 -7.28 23.97
N ARG A 204 9.01 -6.97 25.00
CA ARG A 204 10.39 -6.47 24.83
C ARG A 204 11.26 -7.46 24.05
N ALA A 205 11.24 -8.74 24.44
CA ALA A 205 11.97 -9.79 23.74
C ALA A 205 11.51 -9.97 22.28
N ALA A 206 10.20 -9.85 22.01
CA ALA A 206 9.66 -9.89 20.65
C ALA A 206 10.19 -8.75 19.78
N ILE A 207 10.28 -7.52 20.32
CA ILE A 207 10.86 -6.36 19.62
C ILE A 207 12.34 -6.59 19.31
N VAL A 208 13.13 -6.99 20.31
CA VAL A 208 14.56 -7.27 20.14
C VAL A 208 14.76 -8.36 19.09
N CYS A 209 13.95 -9.42 19.13
CA CYS A 209 14.04 -10.49 18.15
C CYS A 209 13.73 -10.01 16.72
N MET A 210 12.67 -9.24 16.55
CA MET A 210 12.29 -8.69 15.25
C MET A 210 13.39 -7.82 14.66
N LEU A 211 14.01 -6.96 15.49
CA LEU A 211 15.13 -6.12 15.07
C LEU A 211 16.38 -6.95 14.77
N ASN A 212 16.72 -7.93 15.60
CA ASN A 212 17.91 -8.77 15.38
C ASN A 212 17.81 -9.61 14.09
N ARG A 213 16.59 -9.99 13.70
CA ARG A 213 16.33 -10.75 12.46
C ARG A 213 16.17 -9.89 11.21
N LEU A 214 16.18 -8.56 11.33
CA LEU A 214 16.07 -7.63 10.20
C LEU A 214 17.37 -7.57 9.41
N THR A 215 17.37 -8.08 8.18
CA THR A 215 18.53 -8.14 7.29
C THR A 215 18.38 -7.19 6.12
N LEU A 216 19.51 -6.65 5.65
CA LEU A 216 19.57 -5.83 4.43
C LEU A 216 19.82 -6.75 3.23
N LEU A 217 18.90 -6.77 2.28
CA LEU A 217 19.03 -7.48 1.01
C LEU A 217 19.71 -6.62 -0.05
N ALA A 218 19.38 -5.33 -0.11
CA ALA A 218 19.90 -4.41 -1.09
C ALA A 218 20.05 -2.99 -0.51
N ALA A 219 21.29 -2.51 -0.45
CA ALA A 219 21.62 -1.16 0.01
C ALA A 219 21.33 -0.08 -1.05
N GLY A 220 21.24 -0.47 -2.33
CA GLY A 220 21.24 0.48 -3.44
C GLY A 220 22.58 1.24 -3.49
N ASN A 221 22.51 2.57 -3.67
CA ASN A 221 23.69 3.45 -3.72
C ASN A 221 24.04 4.07 -2.36
N ASP A 222 23.59 3.47 -1.24
CA ASP A 222 23.86 3.97 0.11
C ASP A 222 24.89 3.09 0.85
N PRO A 223 26.19 3.44 0.81
CA PRO A 223 27.22 2.69 1.51
C PRO A 223 27.14 2.83 3.03
N ARG A 224 26.53 3.91 3.55
CA ARG A 224 26.37 4.11 5.00
C ARG A 224 25.31 3.16 5.54
N LEU A 225 24.23 2.94 4.78
CA LEU A 225 23.24 1.91 5.10
C LEU A 225 23.86 0.52 5.13
N ALA A 226 24.67 0.17 4.12
CA ALA A 226 25.39 -1.10 4.10
C ALA A 226 26.31 -1.24 5.33
N ALA A 227 27.06 -0.20 5.66
CA ALA A 227 27.93 -0.18 6.83
C ALA A 227 27.15 -0.33 8.14
N LEU A 228 26.04 0.39 8.33
CA LEU A 228 25.22 0.30 9.54
C LEU A 228 24.74 -1.14 9.76
N PHE A 229 24.24 -1.79 8.72
CA PHE A 229 23.79 -3.18 8.81
C PHE A 229 24.94 -4.15 9.04
N ALA A 230 26.09 -3.97 8.39
CA ALA A 230 27.26 -4.80 8.62
C ALA A 230 27.76 -4.74 10.07
N HIS A 231 27.83 -3.54 10.66
CA HIS A 231 28.19 -3.37 12.07
C HIS A 231 27.12 -3.92 13.02
N ALA A 232 25.84 -3.81 12.64
CA ALA A 232 24.75 -4.37 13.42
C ALA A 232 24.80 -5.91 13.44
N GLU A 233 25.10 -6.57 12.32
CA GLU A 233 25.21 -8.04 12.29
C GLU A 233 26.28 -8.58 13.24
N LEU A 234 27.36 -7.83 13.51
CA LEU A 234 28.37 -8.20 14.51
C LEU A 234 27.81 -8.28 15.94
N LYS A 235 26.75 -7.53 16.22
CA LYS A 235 26.06 -7.47 17.52
C LYS A 235 24.78 -8.31 17.55
N ARG A 236 24.53 -9.12 16.51
CA ARG A 236 23.30 -9.91 16.44
C ARG A 236 23.33 -11.00 17.51
N THR A 237 22.36 -10.93 18.42
CA THR A 237 22.07 -12.01 19.36
C THR A 237 20.91 -12.85 18.84
N ASP A 238 20.97 -14.15 19.09
CA ASP A 238 19.92 -15.08 18.68
C ASP A 238 18.62 -14.81 19.45
N CYS A 239 17.50 -14.95 18.75
CA CYS A 239 16.21 -14.94 19.41
C CYS A 239 16.02 -16.26 20.15
N VAL A 240 16.02 -16.24 21.49
CA VAL A 240 15.42 -17.32 22.25
C VAL A 240 13.91 -17.23 22.01
N THR A 241 13.40 -18.00 21.05
CA THR A 241 11.97 -18.27 20.93
C THR A 241 11.51 -18.82 22.26
N SER A 242 10.51 -18.21 22.87
CA SER A 242 9.89 -18.62 24.13
C SER A 242 9.47 -20.10 24.09
N GLY A 243 10.41 -20.97 24.41
CA GLY A 243 10.28 -22.42 24.48
C GLY A 243 11.27 -22.86 25.53
N VAL A 244 10.78 -22.96 26.77
CA VAL A 244 11.42 -23.41 28.02
C VAL A 244 12.84 -22.87 28.27
N PRO A 245 13.08 -22.09 29.35
CA PRO A 245 14.41 -21.54 29.61
C PRO A 245 15.41 -22.68 29.82
N ALA A 246 16.43 -22.75 28.97
CA ALA A 246 17.67 -23.38 29.35
C ALA A 246 18.22 -22.55 30.52
N LEU A 247 18.22 -23.14 31.71
CA LEU A 247 18.90 -22.64 32.89
C LEU A 247 20.39 -22.49 32.55
N SER A 248 20.77 -21.29 32.10
CA SER A 248 22.15 -20.87 31.94
C SER A 248 22.22 -19.41 32.35
N ALA A 249 22.64 -19.24 33.60
CA ALA A 249 22.86 -18.01 34.33
C ALA A 249 23.51 -16.89 33.50
N ASP A 250 22.87 -15.72 33.45
CA ASP A 250 23.58 -14.44 33.40
C ASP A 250 22.74 -13.34 34.08
N TRP A 251 22.75 -13.35 35.41
CA TRP A 251 21.99 -12.42 36.26
C TRP A 251 22.61 -11.01 36.31
N VAL A 252 23.77 -10.80 35.69
CA VAL A 252 24.48 -9.52 35.66
C VAL A 252 24.13 -8.70 34.41
N MET A 253 23.67 -9.35 33.33
CA MET A 253 23.31 -8.70 32.05
C MET A 253 21.83 -8.89 31.66
N GLY A 254 21.03 -9.49 32.53
CA GLY A 254 19.62 -9.80 32.26
C GLY A 254 18.75 -8.55 32.19
N SER A 255 17.92 -8.46 31.16
CA SER A 255 16.89 -7.41 30.95
C SER A 255 15.72 -7.45 31.96
N GLU A 256 15.88 -8.15 33.08
CA GLU A 256 14.90 -8.25 34.16
C GLU A 256 15.27 -7.29 35.29
N ASN A 257 14.30 -6.48 35.75
CA ASN A 257 14.49 -5.65 36.93
C ASN A 257 14.74 -6.55 38.16
N PRO A 258 15.77 -6.27 38.99
CA PRO A 258 16.07 -7.09 40.15
C PRO A 258 14.89 -7.06 41.14
N ARG A 259 14.37 -8.24 41.46
CA ARG A 259 13.36 -8.40 42.53
C ARG A 259 14.04 -8.22 43.87
N LEU A 260 13.86 -7.06 44.50
CA LEU A 260 14.22 -6.82 45.89
C LEU A 260 13.42 -7.79 46.78
N ARG A 261 14.06 -8.86 47.25
CA ARG A 261 13.54 -9.67 48.36
C ARG A 261 13.95 -8.99 49.65
N GLY A 262 13.02 -8.25 50.24
CA GLY A 262 13.15 -7.70 51.57
C GLY A 262 11.77 -7.48 52.16
N ALA A 263 11.18 -8.55 52.71
CA ALA A 263 10.18 -8.41 53.75
C ALA A 263 10.91 -8.72 55.07
N LEU A 264 11.05 -7.71 55.92
CA LEU A 264 11.29 -7.87 57.35
C LEU A 264 9.92 -7.86 58.04
#